data_AF-A0A5N8VVH2-F1
#
_entry.id   AF-A0A5N8VVH2-F1
#
_cell.length_a   1.000
_cell.length_b   1.000
_cell.length_c   1.000
_cell.angle_alpha   90.00
_cell.angle_beta   90.00
_cell.angle_gamma   90.00
#
_symmetry.space_group_name_H-M   'P 1'
#
loop_
_entity.id
_entity.type
_entity.pdbx_description
1 polymer ?
#
loop_
_entity_poly.entity_id
_entity_poly.type
_entity_poly.pdbx_seq_one_letter_code
_entity_poly.pdbx_strand_id
1 'polypeptide(L)'
;MAQAESSIQARIRRGDGSPLVTAGDLAPAEHFVDGGFRPGKSVRTMDVVNPCDGTLFAQVPEGSVEDVDLAVTAARAARATWGRTVPKERSEVLHDTPYGLSASVWTENSRRGLDLPDRLDFGTVWVNAHLVLANEMPWAGFKGSGYGRDLSVYALDDYSRTKHVMHNHSR
;
A
#
# COMPACT_ATOMS: atom_id res chain seq x y z
N MET A 1 22.23 -50.75 -11.86
CA MET A 1 22.38 -49.38 -12.38
C MET A 1 21.41 -48.50 -11.59
N ALA A 2 21.89 -47.84 -10.53
CA ALA A 2 21.05 -47.02 -9.65
C ALA A 2 20.97 -45.59 -10.21
N GLN A 3 19.76 -45.11 -10.47
CA GLN A 3 19.52 -43.72 -10.87
C GLN A 3 19.69 -42.81 -9.64
N ALA A 4 20.60 -41.84 -9.74
CA ALA A 4 20.82 -40.83 -8.72
C ALA A 4 19.63 -39.87 -8.68
N GLU A 5 18.93 -39.82 -7.55
CA GLU A 5 17.89 -38.83 -7.28
C GLU A 5 18.52 -37.44 -7.13
N SER A 6 18.42 -36.63 -8.18
CA SER A 6 18.73 -35.21 -8.11
C SER A 6 17.56 -34.50 -7.42
N SER A 7 17.63 -34.41 -6.08
CA SER A 7 16.75 -33.54 -5.33
C SER A 7 17.14 -32.08 -5.61
N ILE A 8 16.19 -31.30 -6.14
CA ILE A 8 16.34 -29.84 -6.22
C ILE A 8 16.30 -29.32 -4.78
N GLN A 9 17.46 -29.10 -4.19
CA GLN A 9 17.55 -28.35 -2.94
C GLN A 9 17.28 -26.88 -3.23
N ALA A 10 16.04 -26.43 -3.03
CA ALA A 10 15.70 -25.03 -3.00
C ALA A 10 16.46 -24.35 -1.85
N ARG A 11 17.58 -23.70 -2.16
CA ARG A 11 18.39 -22.97 -1.19
C ARG A 11 17.68 -21.66 -0.86
N ILE A 12 16.88 -21.65 0.20
CA ILE A 12 16.27 -20.42 0.75
C ILE A 12 17.43 -19.51 1.15
N ARG A 13 17.66 -18.43 0.39
CA ARG A 13 18.57 -17.36 0.82
C ARG A 13 17.87 -16.61 1.93
N ARG A 14 18.23 -16.91 3.18
CA ARG A 14 17.90 -16.04 4.31
C ARG A 14 18.89 -14.88 4.29
N GLY A 15 18.42 -13.65 4.55
CA GLY A 15 19.30 -12.51 4.76
C GLY A 15 20.30 -12.82 5.88
N ASP A 16 21.45 -12.16 5.86
CA ASP A 16 22.52 -12.30 6.87
C ASP A 16 22.15 -11.74 8.26
N GLY A 17 20.90 -11.33 8.44
CA GLY A 17 20.39 -10.69 9.66
C GLY A 17 20.62 -9.19 9.70
N SER A 18 21.30 -8.61 8.70
CA SER A 18 21.40 -7.16 8.58
C SER A 18 20.05 -6.54 8.15
N PRO A 19 19.68 -5.37 8.69
CA PRO A 19 18.50 -4.66 8.23
C PRO A 19 18.62 -4.29 6.75
N LEU A 20 17.58 -4.59 5.96
CA LEU A 20 17.51 -4.17 4.55
C LEU A 20 17.36 -2.65 4.39
N VAL A 21 16.89 -1.98 5.45
CA VAL A 21 16.67 -0.53 5.53
C VAL A 21 17.18 -0.07 6.88
N THR A 22 17.94 1.02 6.92
CA THR A 22 18.43 1.66 8.15
C THR A 22 17.72 2.98 8.40
N ALA A 23 17.86 3.54 9.61
CA ALA A 23 17.27 4.84 9.94
C ALA A 23 17.76 5.97 9.00
N GLY A 24 18.97 5.86 8.42
CA GLY A 24 19.50 6.84 7.47
C GLY A 24 18.86 6.79 6.09
N ASP A 25 18.17 5.70 5.75
CA ASP A 25 17.48 5.53 4.47
C ASP A 25 16.04 6.08 4.50
N LEU A 26 15.55 6.45 5.69
CA LEU A 26 14.20 6.95 5.88
C LEU A 26 14.11 8.44 5.57
N ALA A 27 12.92 8.85 5.13
CA ALA A 27 12.57 10.27 5.09
C ALA A 27 12.65 10.90 6.50
N PRO A 28 12.85 12.22 6.60
CA PRO A 28 12.83 12.92 7.89
C PRO A 28 11.59 12.57 8.70
N ALA A 29 11.76 12.35 10.01
CA ALA A 29 10.69 12.11 10.97
C ALA A 29 9.94 13.43 11.29
N GLU A 30 9.34 14.02 10.25
CA GLU A 30 8.71 15.33 10.24
C GLU A 30 7.38 15.26 9.48
N HIS A 31 6.47 16.21 9.72
CA HIS A 31 5.22 16.28 8.95
C HIS A 31 5.47 16.90 7.58
N PHE A 32 5.01 16.23 6.52
CA PHE A 32 5.08 16.78 5.17
C PHE A 32 3.80 17.59 4.86
N VAL A 33 3.90 18.92 4.86
CA VAL A 33 2.77 19.83 4.66
C VAL A 33 3.16 20.93 3.68
N ASP A 34 2.30 21.15 2.68
CA ASP A 34 2.46 22.20 1.67
C ASP A 34 3.79 22.08 0.88
N GLY A 35 4.12 20.86 0.48
CA GLY A 35 5.28 20.56 -0.36
C GLY A 35 6.62 20.47 0.37
N GLY A 36 6.65 20.53 1.72
CA GLY A 36 7.89 20.40 2.48
C GLY A 36 7.73 19.73 3.84
N PHE A 37 8.84 19.19 4.35
CA PHE A 37 8.94 18.64 5.71
C PHE A 37 8.99 19.77 6.74
N ARG A 38 8.31 19.58 7.87
CA ARG A 38 8.18 20.53 8.96
C ARG A 38 8.26 19.80 10.30
N PRO A 39 9.00 20.32 11.30
CA PRO A 39 9.00 19.75 12.64
C PRO A 39 7.59 19.73 13.22
N GLY A 40 7.21 18.60 13.84
CA GLY A 40 5.94 18.49 14.54
C GLY A 40 5.85 19.42 15.75
N LYS A 41 4.64 19.85 16.08
CA LYS A 41 4.38 20.72 17.25
C LYS A 41 4.06 19.93 18.51
N SER A 42 3.78 18.64 18.37
CA SER A 42 3.58 17.74 19.51
C SER A 42 4.87 17.50 20.30
N VAL A 43 4.72 17.38 21.61
CA VAL A 43 5.78 16.87 22.52
C VAL A 43 5.80 15.34 22.57
N ARG A 44 4.80 14.68 21.99
CA ARG A 44 4.66 13.22 21.97
C ARG A 44 5.21 12.64 20.68
N THR A 45 5.86 11.50 20.81
CA THR A 45 6.34 10.69 19.69
C THR A 45 5.72 9.29 19.76
N MET A 46 5.61 8.64 18.61
CA MET A 46 5.26 7.25 18.45
C MET A 46 6.49 6.45 18.05
N ASP A 47 6.68 5.31 18.71
CA ASP A 47 7.74 4.37 18.38
C ASP A 47 7.36 3.56 17.13
N VAL A 48 8.21 3.60 16.12
CA VAL A 48 8.19 2.69 14.98
C VAL A 48 9.09 1.53 15.35
N VAL A 49 8.51 0.35 15.53
CA VAL A 49 9.23 -0.86 15.89
C VAL A 49 9.39 -1.79 14.69
N ASN A 50 10.51 -2.49 14.62
CA ASN A 50 10.73 -3.54 13.63
C ASN A 50 9.80 -4.72 13.96
N PRO A 51 8.85 -5.08 13.07
CA PRO A 51 7.91 -6.16 13.36
C PRO A 51 8.57 -7.55 13.42
N CYS A 52 9.80 -7.70 12.90
CA CYS A 52 10.51 -8.98 12.89
C CYS A 52 11.11 -9.35 14.25
N ASP A 53 11.58 -8.38 15.02
CA ASP A 53 12.35 -8.62 16.26
C ASP A 53 11.93 -7.72 17.43
N GLY A 54 11.02 -6.77 17.21
CA GLY A 54 10.51 -5.84 18.23
C GLY A 54 11.47 -4.71 18.60
N THR A 55 12.60 -4.57 17.90
CA THR A 55 13.56 -3.49 18.18
C THR A 55 13.01 -2.13 17.75
N LEU A 56 13.39 -1.07 18.48
CA LEU A 56 13.04 0.29 18.10
C LEU A 56 13.76 0.68 16.81
N PHE A 57 12.99 1.06 15.79
CA PHE A 57 13.49 1.42 14.47
C PHE A 57 13.58 2.94 14.28
N ALA A 58 12.53 3.68 14.67
CA ALA A 58 12.51 5.14 14.64
C ALA A 58 11.50 5.71 15.65
N GLN A 59 11.60 7.01 15.95
CA GLN A 59 10.55 7.74 16.66
C GLN A 59 10.00 8.84 15.75
N VAL A 60 8.69 8.89 15.59
CA VAL A 60 8.00 9.90 14.75
C VAL A 60 7.11 10.79 15.61
N PRO A 61 7.02 12.10 15.33
CA PRO A 61 6.12 12.98 16.08
C PRO A 61 4.66 12.56 15.87
N GLU A 62 3.90 12.47 16.95
CA GLU A 62 2.43 12.39 16.86
C GLU A 62 1.89 13.73 16.34
N GLY A 63 0.86 13.73 15.49
CA GLY A 63 0.27 14.98 15.01
C GLY A 63 -0.46 15.73 16.13
N SER A 64 -0.16 17.02 16.33
CA SER A 64 -0.91 17.90 17.23
C SER A 64 -2.09 18.58 16.52
N VAL A 65 -2.93 19.30 17.28
CA VAL A 65 -4.01 20.12 16.71
C VAL A 65 -3.44 21.21 15.79
N GLU A 66 -2.33 21.83 16.18
CA GLU A 66 -1.64 22.87 15.40
C GLU A 66 -1.09 22.31 14.08
N ASP A 67 -0.57 21.07 14.10
CA ASP A 67 -0.10 20.38 12.89
C ASP A 67 -1.28 20.12 11.93
N VAL A 68 -2.44 19.73 12.48
CA VAL A 68 -3.69 19.54 11.72
C VAL A 68 -4.19 20.86 11.15
N ASP A 69 -4.22 21.94 11.94
CA ASP A 69 -4.66 23.26 11.51
C ASP A 69 -3.78 23.81 10.39
N LEU A 70 -2.47 23.57 10.47
CA LEU A 70 -1.52 23.91 9.41
C LEU A 70 -1.84 23.16 8.12
N ALA A 71 -2.05 21.83 8.20
CA ALA A 71 -2.38 20.99 7.05
C ALA A 71 -3.72 21.38 6.42
N VAL A 72 -4.75 21.65 7.23
CA VAL A 72 -6.07 22.09 6.76
C VAL A 72 -5.98 23.47 6.10
N THR A 73 -5.22 24.40 6.67
CA THR A 73 -5.00 25.73 6.09
C THR A 73 -4.33 25.63 4.72
N ALA A 74 -3.28 24.83 4.60
CA ALA A 74 -2.60 24.57 3.33
C ALA A 74 -3.55 23.93 2.29
N ALA A 75 -4.32 22.92 2.69
CA ALA A 75 -5.29 22.27 1.81
C ALA A 75 -6.38 23.24 1.32
N ARG A 76 -6.86 24.14 2.19
CA ARG A 76 -7.84 25.18 1.82
C ARG A 76 -7.26 26.18 0.83
N ALA A 77 -6.00 26.59 1.00
CA ALA A 77 -5.32 27.46 0.04
C ALA A 77 -5.16 26.78 -1.33
N ALA A 78 -4.68 25.53 -1.35
CA ALA A 78 -4.50 24.74 -2.57
C ALA A 78 -5.82 24.46 -3.31
N ARG A 79 -6.96 24.40 -2.59
CA ARG A 79 -8.29 24.17 -3.19
C ARG A 79 -8.64 25.18 -4.27
N ALA A 80 -8.21 26.44 -4.16
CA ALA A 80 -8.54 27.49 -5.12
C ALA A 80 -8.02 27.17 -6.53
N THR A 81 -6.82 26.59 -6.63
CA THR A 81 -6.21 26.17 -7.90
C THR A 81 -6.58 24.74 -8.24
N TRP A 82 -6.36 23.79 -7.33
CA TRP A 82 -6.61 22.36 -7.55
C TRP A 82 -8.09 22.06 -7.86
N GLY A 83 -9.02 22.78 -7.22
CA GLY A 83 -10.45 22.62 -7.48
C GLY A 83 -10.87 23.02 -8.90
N ARG A 84 -10.05 23.80 -9.60
CA ARG A 84 -10.26 24.25 -10.98
C ARG A 84 -9.48 23.44 -12.01
N THR A 85 -8.53 22.60 -11.57
CA THR A 85 -7.77 21.69 -12.42
C THR A 85 -8.72 20.73 -13.15
N VAL A 86 -8.54 20.58 -14.46
CA VAL A 86 -9.45 19.78 -15.27
C VAL A 86 -9.33 18.29 -14.92
N PRO A 87 -10.39 17.48 -15.07
CA PRO A 87 -10.37 16.07 -14.67
C PRO A 87 -9.23 15.25 -15.29
N LYS A 88 -8.83 15.57 -16.52
CA LYS A 88 -7.71 14.90 -17.20
C LYS A 88 -6.38 15.11 -16.45
N GLU A 89 -6.01 16.35 -16.19
CA GLU A 89 -4.78 16.70 -15.46
C GLU A 89 -4.78 16.08 -14.05
N ARG A 90 -5.92 16.11 -13.35
CA ARG A 90 -6.05 15.45 -12.04
C ARG A 90 -5.84 13.94 -12.12
N SER A 91 -6.30 13.33 -13.21
CA SER A 91 -6.09 11.91 -13.48
C SER A 91 -4.64 11.59 -13.80
N GLU A 92 -3.93 12.45 -14.54
CA GLU A 92 -2.50 12.29 -14.83
C GLU A 92 -1.67 12.30 -13.54
N VAL A 93 -1.92 13.25 -12.63
CA VAL A 93 -1.27 13.29 -11.31
C VAL A 93 -1.51 12.01 -10.49
N LEU A 94 -2.72 11.44 -10.55
CA LEU A 94 -3.03 10.17 -9.87
C LEU A 94 -2.30 8.96 -10.45
N HIS A 95 -1.95 8.99 -11.75
CA HIS A 95 -1.26 7.87 -12.41
C HIS A 95 0.26 7.99 -12.39
N ASP A 96 0.79 9.20 -12.18
CA ASP A 96 2.23 9.49 -12.13
C ASP A 96 2.94 8.92 -10.90
N THR A 97 2.19 8.42 -9.90
CA THR A 97 2.79 7.69 -8.78
C THR A 97 3.31 6.31 -9.21
N PRO A 98 4.50 5.89 -8.73
CA PRO A 98 5.00 4.52 -8.93
C PRO A 98 4.23 3.50 -8.10
N TYR A 99 3.31 3.93 -7.22
CA TYR A 99 2.52 3.09 -6.34
C TYR A 99 1.07 2.96 -6.83
N GLY A 100 0.40 1.90 -6.38
CA GLY A 100 -0.96 1.56 -6.80
C GLY A 100 -1.71 0.73 -5.76
N LEU A 101 -1.54 1.04 -4.47
CA LEU A 101 -2.17 0.25 -3.40
C LEU A 101 -3.69 0.46 -3.40
N SER A 102 -4.14 1.68 -3.12
CA SER A 102 -5.56 1.97 -3.07
C SER A 102 -5.90 3.41 -3.42
N ALA A 103 -7.13 3.63 -3.89
CA ALA A 103 -7.66 4.96 -4.19
C ALA A 103 -9.12 5.09 -3.71
N SER A 104 -9.61 6.33 -3.64
CA SER A 104 -11.02 6.61 -3.37
C SER A 104 -11.58 7.65 -4.33
N VAL A 105 -12.81 7.43 -4.76
CA VAL A 105 -13.60 8.34 -5.59
C VAL A 105 -14.76 8.89 -4.77
N TRP A 106 -14.85 10.20 -4.62
CA TRP A 106 -15.96 10.87 -3.96
C TRP A 106 -16.81 11.60 -5.00
N THR A 107 -18.03 11.13 -5.24
CA THR A 107 -18.93 11.68 -6.26
C THR A 107 -20.40 11.36 -5.99
N GLU A 108 -21.27 12.31 -6.31
CA GLU A 108 -22.72 12.11 -6.35
C GLU A 108 -23.21 11.58 -7.72
N ASN A 109 -22.33 11.52 -8.72
CA ASN A 109 -22.68 11.06 -10.07
C ASN A 109 -22.50 9.54 -10.18
N SER A 110 -23.60 8.82 -10.35
CA SER A 110 -23.61 7.34 -10.42
C SER A 110 -22.73 6.79 -11.54
N ARG A 111 -22.74 7.40 -12.72
CA ARG A 111 -21.90 6.98 -13.84
C ARG A 111 -20.41 7.10 -13.51
N ARG A 112 -20.00 8.22 -12.90
CA ARG A 112 -18.61 8.38 -12.43
C ARG A 112 -18.24 7.36 -11.36
N GLY A 113 -19.18 7.02 -10.48
CA GLY A 113 -18.99 5.99 -9.47
C GLY A 113 -18.68 4.61 -10.04
N LEU A 114 -19.17 4.31 -11.25
CA LEU A 114 -18.90 3.04 -11.93
C LEU A 114 -17.70 3.12 -12.90
N ASP A 115 -17.60 4.22 -13.65
CA ASP A 115 -16.61 4.37 -14.73
C ASP A 115 -15.20 4.70 -14.21
N LEU A 116 -15.07 5.44 -13.09
CA LEU A 116 -13.75 5.87 -12.61
C LEU A 116 -12.93 4.73 -11.98
N PRO A 117 -13.49 3.83 -11.15
CA PRO A 117 -12.72 2.71 -10.60
C PRO A 117 -12.03 1.85 -11.65
N ASP A 118 -12.70 1.57 -12.78
CA ASP A 118 -12.14 0.81 -13.90
C ASP A 118 -10.92 1.47 -14.56
N ARG A 119 -10.82 2.80 -14.45
CA ARG A 119 -9.76 3.60 -15.07
C ARG A 119 -8.58 3.88 -14.16
N LEU A 120 -8.69 3.54 -12.88
CA LEU A 120 -7.66 3.81 -11.88
C LEU A 120 -6.75 2.59 -11.75
N ASP A 121 -5.46 2.81 -11.96
CA ASP A 121 -4.44 1.76 -11.83
C ASP A 121 -4.06 1.53 -10.35
N PHE A 122 -5.02 1.04 -9.56
CA PHE A 122 -4.92 0.77 -8.13
C PHE A 122 -5.64 -0.54 -7.76
N GLY A 123 -5.05 -1.34 -6.88
CA GLY A 123 -5.58 -2.67 -6.56
C GLY A 123 -6.85 -2.69 -5.72
N THR A 124 -7.15 -1.60 -5.00
CA THR A 124 -8.44 -1.43 -4.30
C THR A 124 -8.96 -0.01 -4.47
N VAL A 125 -10.20 0.13 -4.93
CA VAL A 125 -10.84 1.44 -5.13
C VAL A 125 -12.17 1.48 -4.38
N TRP A 126 -12.32 2.47 -3.51
CA TRP A 126 -13.61 2.76 -2.86
C TRP A 126 -14.35 3.90 -3.55
N VAL A 127 -15.67 3.81 -3.60
CA VAL A 127 -16.55 4.89 -4.07
C VAL A 127 -17.37 5.38 -2.89
N ASN A 128 -17.25 6.67 -2.56
CA ASN A 128 -17.90 7.34 -1.43
C ASN A 128 -17.59 6.71 -0.05
N ALA A 129 -16.43 6.09 0.06
CA ALA A 129 -15.87 5.52 1.27
C ALA A 129 -14.34 5.52 1.20
N HIS A 130 -13.68 5.19 2.31
CA HIS A 130 -12.23 4.98 2.36
C HIS A 130 -11.91 4.03 3.50
N LEU A 131 -11.00 3.07 3.26
CA LEU A 131 -10.54 2.08 4.26
C LEU A 131 -11.66 1.26 4.92
N VAL A 132 -12.76 1.02 4.19
CA VAL A 132 -13.75 0.02 4.59
C VAL A 132 -13.26 -1.33 4.09
N LEU A 133 -12.81 -2.17 5.02
CA LEU A 133 -12.30 -3.50 4.74
C LEU A 133 -13.40 -4.54 4.94
N ALA A 134 -13.55 -5.45 3.97
CA ALA A 134 -14.40 -6.61 4.06
C ALA A 134 -13.53 -7.86 3.89
N ASN A 135 -13.59 -8.78 4.85
CA ASN A 135 -12.67 -9.94 4.90
C ASN A 135 -12.81 -10.86 3.68
N GLU A 136 -13.98 -10.86 3.05
CA GLU A 136 -14.29 -11.67 1.88
C GLU A 136 -13.73 -11.07 0.59
N MET A 137 -13.37 -9.78 0.58
CA MET A 137 -12.88 -9.05 -0.60
C MET A 137 -11.36 -8.88 -0.57
N PRO A 138 -10.66 -9.04 -1.70
CA PRO A 138 -9.21 -8.93 -1.73
C PRO A 138 -8.75 -7.51 -1.45
N TRP A 139 -7.77 -7.35 -0.58
CA TRP A 139 -6.96 -6.13 -0.53
C TRP A 139 -5.69 -6.37 -1.33
N ALA A 140 -5.56 -5.66 -2.44
CA ALA A 140 -4.49 -5.86 -3.41
C ALA A 140 -3.81 -4.53 -3.73
N GLY A 141 -2.52 -4.58 -4.08
CA GLY A 141 -1.78 -3.45 -4.60
C GLY A 141 -1.27 -3.74 -6.01
N PHE A 142 -1.10 -2.67 -6.80
CA PHE A 142 -0.48 -2.68 -8.13
C PHE A 142 0.85 -1.91 -8.12
N LYS A 143 1.60 -2.00 -9.23
CA LYS A 143 2.88 -1.31 -9.45
C LYS A 143 3.88 -1.58 -8.30
N GLY A 144 4.54 -0.54 -7.78
CA GLY A 144 5.46 -0.62 -6.65
C GLY A 144 4.80 -0.94 -5.31
N SER A 145 3.46 -1.04 -5.23
CA SER A 145 2.77 -1.41 -3.99
C SER A 145 2.73 -2.92 -3.72
N GLY A 146 3.34 -3.72 -4.60
CA GLY A 146 3.54 -5.16 -4.40
C GLY A 146 2.68 -6.02 -5.32
N TYR A 147 2.80 -7.34 -5.11
CA TYR A 147 2.06 -8.38 -5.81
C TYR A 147 1.54 -9.39 -4.77
N GLY A 148 0.31 -9.86 -4.96
CA GLY A 148 -0.40 -10.71 -4.00
C GLY A 148 -1.72 -10.08 -3.56
N ARG A 149 -2.52 -10.82 -2.81
CA ARG A 149 -3.74 -10.31 -2.17
C ARG A 149 -3.82 -10.82 -0.74
N ASP A 150 -4.20 -9.93 0.18
CA ASP A 150 -4.60 -10.32 1.53
C ASP A 150 -6.14 -10.43 1.64
N LEU A 151 -6.59 -10.93 2.80
CA LEU A 151 -7.99 -11.13 3.20
C LEU A 151 -8.68 -12.31 2.50
N SER A 152 -9.38 -12.04 1.41
CA SER A 152 -10.26 -12.97 0.69
C SER A 152 -9.69 -14.38 0.39
N VAL A 153 -10.53 -15.24 -0.20
CA VAL A 153 -10.10 -16.55 -0.72
C VAL A 153 -8.87 -16.48 -1.63
N TYR A 154 -8.66 -15.37 -2.34
CA TYR A 154 -7.48 -15.18 -3.19
C TYR A 154 -6.17 -15.21 -2.41
N ALA A 155 -6.17 -14.82 -1.12
CA ALA A 155 -4.99 -14.91 -0.27
C ALA A 155 -4.59 -16.37 -0.01
N LEU A 156 -5.57 -17.30 0.04
CA LEU A 156 -5.30 -18.71 0.28
C LEU A 156 -4.52 -19.36 -0.87
N ASP A 157 -4.64 -18.83 -2.09
CA ASP A 157 -3.89 -19.32 -3.24
C ASP A 157 -2.37 -19.11 -3.05
N ASP A 158 -1.97 -17.98 -2.43
CA ASP A 158 -0.56 -17.66 -2.15
C ASP A 158 0.06 -18.58 -1.06
N TYR A 159 -0.78 -19.17 -0.21
CA TYR A 159 -0.39 -20.15 0.83
C TYR A 159 -0.65 -21.61 0.44
N SER A 160 -1.21 -21.86 -0.75
CA SER A 160 -1.58 -23.19 -1.22
C SER A 160 -0.73 -23.66 -2.39
N ARG A 161 -0.74 -24.97 -2.66
CA ARG A 161 -0.12 -25.55 -3.87
C ARG A 161 -1.10 -26.46 -4.58
N THR A 162 -1.45 -26.11 -5.81
CA THR A 162 -2.31 -26.95 -6.67
C THR A 162 -1.57 -28.21 -7.09
N LYS A 163 -2.19 -29.38 -6.92
CA LYS A 163 -1.68 -30.68 -7.38
C LYS A 163 -2.75 -31.41 -8.19
N HIS A 164 -2.43 -31.73 -9.43
CA HIS A 164 -3.27 -32.57 -10.28
C HIS A 164 -2.88 -34.04 -10.10
N VAL A 165 -3.86 -34.91 -9.80
CA VAL A 165 -3.70 -36.36 -9.72
C VAL A 165 -4.76 -37.01 -10.59
N MET A 166 -4.35 -37.87 -11.51
CA MET A 166 -5.23 -38.58 -12.43
C MET A 166 -4.99 -40.07 -12.30
N HIS A 167 -6.06 -40.84 -12.16
CA HIS A 167 -6.03 -42.30 -12.14
C HIS A 167 -6.71 -42.85 -13.39
N ASN A 168 -6.02 -43.71 -14.15
CA ASN A 168 -6.63 -44.49 -15.22
C ASN A 168 -7.09 -45.84 -14.68
N HIS A 169 -8.37 -46.15 -14.85
CA HIS A 169 -9.00 -47.40 -14.38
C HIS A 169 -9.39 -48.36 -15.53
N SER A 170 -8.77 -48.26 -16.71
CA SER A 170 -8.88 -49.32 -17.72
C SER A 170 -8.27 -50.61 -17.18
N ARG A 171 -9.09 -51.66 -17.06
CA ARG A 171 -8.63 -53.01 -16.74
C ARG A 171 -7.81 -53.60 -17.88
#